data_AF-A0A957ECL4-F1
#
_entry.id   AF-A0A957ECL4-F1
#
_cell.length_a   1.000
_cell.length_b   1.000
_cell.length_c   1.000
_cell.angle_alpha   90.00
_cell.angle_beta   90.00
_cell.angle_gamma   90.00
#
_symmetry.space_group_name_H-M   'P 1'
#
loop_
_entity.id
_entity.type
_entity.pdbx_description
1 polymer ?
#
loop_
_entity_poly.entity_id
_entity_poly.type
_entity_poly.pdbx_seq_one_letter_code
_entity_poly.pdbx_strand_id
1 'polypeptide(L)'
;DQSTTTFNQGGQTVGNQINAGGNVNVEHMGDTIHGDKVGGDKVGGDKISVGNISGSSGIAIGRGASATVNQGISGSELTQLFAPLLQQVAQANPAAVPQVNQLKEEAGKGEGADDEKMADLISAIAEAAPTAVEGIVNLFTNSIIAKAAGAATNYVLKRIRK
;
A
#
# COMPACT_ATOMS: atom_id res chain seq x y z
N ASP A 1 31.78 53.92 -27.04
CA ASP A 1 30.43 54.46 -27.26
C ASP A 1 29.54 53.42 -27.89
N GLN A 2 28.45 53.03 -27.22
CA GLN A 2 27.36 52.34 -27.91
C GLN A 2 26.39 53.41 -28.40
N SER A 3 26.28 53.53 -29.73
CA SER A 3 25.34 54.45 -30.37
C SER A 3 23.93 53.91 -30.19
N THR A 4 23.12 54.57 -29.36
CA THR A 4 21.68 54.32 -29.30
C THR A 4 21.00 55.04 -30.45
N THR A 5 20.39 54.30 -31.37
CA THR A 5 19.53 54.87 -32.42
C THR A 5 18.08 54.71 -32.00
N THR A 6 17.41 55.83 -31.71
CA THR A 6 15.97 55.85 -31.38
C THR A 6 15.17 56.15 -32.64
N PHE A 7 14.30 55.23 -33.04
CA PHE A 7 13.30 55.45 -34.09
C PHE A 7 11.95 55.77 -33.44
N ASN A 8 11.53 57.04 -33.48
CA ASN A 8 10.27 57.48 -32.90
C ASN A 8 9.22 57.57 -34.02
N GLN A 9 8.38 56.55 -34.15
CA GLN A 9 7.44 56.39 -35.27
C GLN A 9 6.00 56.39 -34.74
N GLY A 10 5.37 57.56 -34.67
CA GLY A 10 3.95 57.67 -34.31
C GLY A 10 3.07 57.07 -35.41
N GLY A 11 2.19 56.12 -35.05
CA GLY A 11 1.15 55.58 -35.94
C GLY A 11 1.61 54.58 -36.99
N GLN A 12 2.75 53.90 -36.83
CA GLN A 12 3.18 52.87 -37.77
C GLN A 12 2.55 51.50 -37.51
N THR A 13 1.95 50.93 -38.55
CA THR A 13 1.64 49.50 -38.62
C THR A 13 2.89 48.77 -39.09
N VAL A 14 3.57 48.08 -38.18
CA VAL A 14 4.62 47.13 -38.57
C VAL A 14 3.91 45.88 -39.05
N GLY A 15 4.27 45.38 -40.24
CA GLY A 15 3.68 44.16 -40.80
C GLY A 15 3.83 42.95 -39.88
N ASN A 16 3.19 41.83 -40.23
CA ASN A 16 2.95 40.65 -39.39
C ASN A 16 4.19 39.96 -38.76
N GLN A 17 5.41 40.45 -38.96
CA GLN A 17 6.63 39.84 -38.45
C GLN A 17 7.65 40.89 -38.00
N ILE A 18 8.00 40.83 -36.72
CA ILE A 18 9.15 41.56 -36.15
C ILE A 18 10.25 40.52 -35.90
N ASN A 19 11.41 40.70 -36.53
CA ASN A 19 12.56 39.83 -36.32
C ASN A 19 13.65 40.65 -35.62
N ALA A 20 13.73 40.54 -34.30
CA ALA A 20 14.69 41.26 -33.48
C ALA A 20 15.71 40.27 -32.90
N GLY A 21 17.00 40.53 -33.11
CA GLY A 21 18.10 39.72 -32.58
C GLY A 21 18.37 39.93 -31.07
N GLY A 22 17.38 40.40 -30.31
CA GLY A 22 17.51 40.78 -28.91
C GLY A 22 16.14 40.94 -28.24
N ASN A 23 16.13 41.43 -27.00
CA ASN A 23 14.89 41.60 -26.24
C ASN A 23 13.97 42.62 -26.92
N VAL A 24 12.72 42.23 -27.15
CA VAL A 24 11.66 43.13 -27.64
C VAL A 24 10.75 43.46 -26.47
N ASN A 25 10.75 44.72 -26.04
CA ASN A 25 9.77 45.23 -25.09
C ASN A 25 8.62 45.89 -25.88
N VAL A 26 7.47 45.23 -25.92
CA VAL A 26 6.25 45.76 -26.54
C VAL A 26 5.35 46.32 -25.45
N GLU A 27 5.22 47.64 -25.38
CA GLU A 27 4.25 48.32 -24.52
C GLU A 27 2.98 48.60 -25.35
N HIS A 28 1.86 47.98 -25.00
CA HIS A 28 0.57 48.21 -25.68
C HIS A 28 -0.35 49.04 -24.79
N MET A 29 -0.74 50.22 -25.26
CA MET A 29 -1.84 50.99 -24.69
C MET A 29 -3.10 50.73 -25.54
N GLY A 30 -3.95 49.80 -25.10
CA GLY A 30 -5.32 49.67 -25.61
C GLY A 30 -5.71 48.43 -26.40
N ASP A 31 -4.91 47.36 -26.47
CA ASP A 31 -5.36 46.09 -27.09
C ASP A 31 -5.00 44.84 -26.28
N THR A 32 -5.82 43.80 -26.40
CA THR A 32 -5.85 42.59 -25.54
C THR A 32 -5.18 41.39 -26.19
N ILE A 33 -4.15 40.84 -25.54
CA ILE A 33 -3.46 39.60 -25.92
C ILE A 33 -4.40 38.39 -25.68
N HIS A 34 -4.90 37.74 -26.73
CA HIS A 34 -5.58 36.45 -26.64
C HIS A 34 -4.70 35.34 -27.21
N GLY A 35 -3.81 34.87 -26.35
CA GLY A 35 -3.00 33.68 -26.55
C GLY A 35 -2.39 33.36 -25.20
N ASP A 36 -2.40 32.09 -24.79
CA ASP A 36 -1.73 31.70 -23.57
C ASP A 36 -0.26 32.09 -23.71
N LYS A 37 0.17 33.09 -22.92
CA LYS A 37 1.58 33.38 -22.71
C LYS A 37 2.19 32.15 -22.05
N VAL A 38 2.66 31.20 -22.84
CA VAL A 38 3.60 30.17 -22.36
C VAL A 38 4.99 30.79 -22.28
N GLY A 39 5.14 31.77 -21.39
CA GLY A 39 6.41 32.38 -20.99
C GLY A 39 7.25 31.43 -20.15
N GLY A 40 7.48 30.22 -20.66
CA GLY A 40 8.22 29.19 -19.98
C GLY A 40 8.19 27.89 -20.75
N ASP A 41 9.20 27.65 -21.56
CA ASP A 41 9.70 26.29 -21.71
C ASP A 41 10.17 25.84 -20.32
N LYS A 42 9.29 25.14 -19.57
CA LYS A 42 9.58 24.03 -18.65
C LYS A 42 8.26 23.49 -18.06
N VAL A 43 7.53 22.65 -18.81
CA VAL A 43 7.09 21.40 -18.17
C VAL A 43 8.28 20.45 -18.13
N GLY A 44 9.35 20.88 -17.46
CA GLY A 44 10.54 20.08 -17.22
C GLY A 44 10.28 19.21 -15.99
N GLY A 45 9.45 18.19 -16.15
CA GLY A 45 9.07 17.27 -15.08
C GLY A 45 7.93 16.35 -15.49
N ASP A 46 7.71 15.29 -14.73
CA ASP A 46 6.64 14.33 -15.01
C ASP A 46 5.28 14.97 -14.68
N LYS A 47 4.42 15.15 -15.69
CA LYS A 47 3.03 15.56 -15.49
C LYS A 47 2.20 14.31 -15.19
N ILE A 48 1.99 14.01 -13.92
CA ILE A 48 1.25 12.81 -13.50
C ILE A 48 -0.16 13.17 -13.05
N SER A 49 -1.16 12.67 -13.78
CA SER A 49 -2.56 12.75 -13.41
C SER A 49 -3.04 11.35 -13.07
N VAL A 50 -3.62 11.19 -11.87
CA VAL A 50 -4.22 9.92 -11.45
C VAL A 50 -5.71 10.10 -11.18
N GLY A 51 -6.49 9.09 -11.59
CA GLY A 51 -7.92 9.03 -11.37
C GLY A 51 -8.27 8.47 -9.98
N ASN A 52 -9.44 7.84 -9.87
CA ASN A 52 -9.85 7.19 -8.63
C ASN A 52 -8.99 5.95 -8.35
N ILE A 53 -8.38 5.88 -7.16
CA ILE A 53 -7.56 4.76 -6.69
C ILE A 53 -8.26 3.92 -5.60
N SER A 54 -9.57 4.05 -5.45
CA SER A 54 -10.35 3.30 -4.46
C SER A 54 -10.13 1.79 -4.61
N GLY A 55 -9.87 1.10 -3.50
CA GLY A 55 -9.62 -0.34 -3.46
C GLY A 55 -8.23 -0.78 -3.92
N SER A 56 -7.35 0.16 -4.27
CA SER A 56 -5.98 -0.17 -4.69
C SER A 56 -5.05 -0.32 -3.48
N SER A 57 -4.14 -1.28 -3.56
CA SER A 57 -3.02 -1.44 -2.63
C SER A 57 -1.72 -1.40 -3.42
N GLY A 58 -0.69 -0.76 -2.87
CA GLY A 58 0.63 -0.71 -3.53
C GLY A 58 0.77 0.35 -4.61
N ILE A 59 0.09 1.49 -4.46
CA ILE A 59 0.19 2.57 -5.45
C ILE A 59 1.43 3.41 -5.17
N ALA A 60 2.38 3.40 -6.10
CA ALA A 60 3.53 4.29 -6.16
C ALA A 60 3.47 5.12 -7.45
N ILE A 61 3.46 6.45 -7.29
CA ILE A 61 3.29 7.39 -8.40
C ILE A 61 4.41 8.43 -8.34
N GLY A 62 5.20 8.56 -9.40
CA GLY A 62 6.31 9.52 -9.47
C GLY A 62 7.67 8.89 -9.74
N ARG A 63 8.63 9.72 -10.15
CA ARG A 63 10.01 9.29 -10.41
C ARG A 63 10.67 8.83 -9.11
N GLY A 64 11.03 7.54 -9.04
CA GLY A 64 11.60 6.93 -7.85
C GLY A 64 10.58 6.46 -6.81
N ALA A 65 9.29 6.50 -7.12
CA ALA A 65 8.26 5.97 -6.24
C ALA A 65 8.30 4.44 -6.24
N SER A 66 8.27 3.84 -5.05
CA SER A 66 8.11 2.39 -4.86
C SER A 66 7.10 2.16 -3.74
N ALA A 67 6.19 1.20 -3.93
CA ALA A 67 5.27 0.78 -2.89
C ALA A 67 5.56 -0.68 -2.57
N THR A 68 5.76 -0.98 -1.29
CA THR A 68 5.83 -2.36 -0.80
C THR A 68 4.51 -2.67 -0.12
N VAL A 69 3.77 -3.64 -0.67
CA VAL A 69 2.56 -4.15 -0.05
C VAL A 69 2.92 -5.41 0.69
N ASN A 70 2.87 -5.37 2.01
CA ASN A 70 2.80 -6.58 2.81
C ASN A 70 1.35 -7.05 2.80
N GLN A 71 0.98 -7.80 1.76
CA GLN A 71 -0.30 -8.50 1.77
C GLN A 71 -0.17 -9.61 2.82
N GLY A 72 -0.95 -9.48 3.90
CA GLY A 72 -1.09 -10.54 4.88
C GLY A 72 -1.61 -11.81 4.22
N ILE A 73 -1.54 -12.93 4.94
CA ILE A 73 -2.06 -14.20 4.45
C ILE A 73 -3.55 -14.08 4.11
N SER A 74 -3.98 -14.61 2.97
CA SER A 74 -5.39 -14.59 2.61
C SER A 74 -6.20 -15.57 3.46
N GLY A 75 -7.50 -15.31 3.66
CA GLY A 75 -8.39 -16.21 4.40
C GLY A 75 -8.47 -17.63 3.81
N SER A 76 -8.30 -17.77 2.49
CA SER A 76 -8.20 -19.05 1.79
C SER A 76 -6.91 -19.80 2.14
N GLU A 77 -5.77 -19.12 2.17
CA GLU A 77 -4.48 -19.72 2.55
C GLU A 77 -4.48 -20.13 4.03
N LEU A 78 -5.03 -19.30 4.92
CA LEU A 78 -5.25 -19.68 6.33
C LEU A 78 -6.10 -20.94 6.45
N THR A 79 -7.17 -21.03 5.67
CA THR A 79 -8.05 -22.21 5.70
C THR A 79 -7.31 -23.47 5.26
N GLN A 80 -6.44 -23.39 4.26
CA GLN A 80 -5.61 -24.52 3.83
C GLN A 80 -4.60 -24.93 4.91
N LEU A 81 -3.98 -23.97 5.59
CA LEU A 81 -3.01 -24.25 6.64
C LEU A 81 -3.65 -24.86 7.89
N PHE A 82 -4.87 -24.45 8.25
CA PHE A 82 -5.61 -25.00 9.39
C PHE A 82 -6.32 -26.32 9.07
N ALA A 83 -6.44 -26.72 7.80
CA ALA A 83 -7.18 -27.92 7.41
C ALA A 83 -6.72 -29.22 8.11
N PRO A 84 -5.40 -29.50 8.25
CA PRO A 84 -4.94 -30.70 8.95
C PRO A 84 -5.34 -30.70 10.44
N LEU A 85 -5.23 -29.55 11.10
CA LEU A 85 -5.62 -29.39 12.50
C LEU A 85 -7.14 -29.55 12.67
N LEU A 86 -7.93 -28.94 11.79
CA LEU A 86 -9.39 -29.11 11.77
C LEU A 86 -9.81 -30.57 11.61
N GLN A 87 -9.17 -31.30 10.70
CA GLN A 87 -9.46 -32.72 10.49
C GLN A 87 -9.12 -33.55 11.73
N GLN A 88 -7.97 -33.29 12.34
CA GLN A 88 -7.51 -34.00 13.54
C GLN A 88 -8.43 -33.74 14.74
N VAL A 89 -8.80 -32.48 14.96
CA VAL A 89 -9.73 -32.09 16.03
C VAL A 89 -11.13 -32.64 15.75
N ALA A 90 -11.63 -32.58 14.52
CA ALA A 90 -12.93 -33.15 14.17
C ALA A 90 -12.99 -34.67 14.40
N GLN A 91 -11.89 -35.40 14.20
CA GLN A 91 -11.81 -36.83 14.48
C GLN A 91 -11.74 -37.14 15.99
N ALA A 92 -11.01 -36.33 16.75
CA ALA A 92 -10.84 -36.56 18.19
C ALA A 92 -12.04 -36.07 19.01
N ASN A 93 -12.51 -34.85 18.71
CA ASN A 93 -13.62 -34.20 19.38
C ASN A 93 -14.28 -33.14 18.48
N PRO A 94 -15.38 -33.49 17.78
CA PRO A 94 -16.12 -32.55 16.94
C PRO A 94 -16.59 -31.28 17.65
N ALA A 95 -16.82 -31.33 18.97
CA ALA A 95 -17.26 -30.17 19.75
C ALA A 95 -16.16 -29.10 19.93
N ALA A 96 -14.90 -29.45 19.63
CA ALA A 96 -13.75 -28.52 19.67
C ALA A 96 -13.48 -27.83 18.32
N VAL A 97 -14.19 -28.20 17.25
CA VAL A 97 -14.05 -27.60 15.91
C VAL A 97 -14.34 -26.09 15.90
N PRO A 98 -15.35 -25.56 16.62
CA PRO A 98 -15.57 -24.10 16.70
C PRO A 98 -14.37 -23.33 17.25
N GLN A 99 -13.65 -23.89 18.23
CA GLN A 99 -12.48 -23.28 18.85
C GLN A 99 -11.33 -23.19 17.84
N VAL A 100 -11.15 -24.19 16.98
CA VAL A 100 -10.16 -24.15 15.90
C VAL A 100 -10.50 -23.06 14.88
N ASN A 101 -11.79 -22.88 14.55
CA ASN A 101 -12.22 -21.79 13.66
C ASN A 101 -12.00 -20.41 14.27
N GLN A 102 -12.28 -20.24 15.57
CA GLN A 102 -11.98 -19.00 16.29
C GLN A 102 -10.47 -18.72 16.35
N LEU A 103 -9.66 -19.76 16.53
CA LEU A 103 -8.20 -19.64 16.50
C LEU A 103 -7.71 -19.20 15.12
N LYS A 104 -8.29 -19.73 14.05
CA LYS A 104 -8.01 -19.33 12.66
C LYS A 104 -8.37 -17.85 12.43
N GLU A 105 -9.53 -17.42 12.88
CA GLU A 105 -9.97 -16.03 12.77
C GLU A 105 -9.03 -15.08 13.53
N GLU A 106 -8.64 -15.45 14.75
CA GLU A 106 -7.74 -14.66 15.58
C GLU A 106 -6.33 -14.59 14.96
N ALA A 107 -5.78 -15.72 14.53
CA ALA A 107 -4.49 -15.77 13.82
C ALA A 107 -4.50 -14.96 12.51
N GLY A 108 -5.66 -14.84 11.86
CA GLY A 108 -5.82 -14.03 10.65
C GLY A 108 -5.80 -12.52 10.88
N LYS A 109 -5.96 -12.04 12.13
CA LYS A 109 -5.77 -10.62 12.47
C LYS A 109 -4.31 -10.20 12.51
N GLY A 110 -3.40 -11.18 12.58
CA GLY A 110 -1.97 -10.99 12.61
C GLY A 110 -1.46 -10.11 13.75
N GLU A 111 -0.89 -8.93 13.45
CA GLU A 111 -0.44 -7.98 14.49
C GLU A 111 -1.58 -7.48 15.39
N GLY A 112 -2.83 -7.56 14.93
CA GLY A 112 -4.02 -7.25 15.74
C GLY A 112 -4.62 -8.45 16.46
N ALA A 113 -3.96 -9.61 16.46
CA ALA A 113 -4.41 -10.79 17.19
C ALA A 113 -4.24 -10.60 18.70
N ASP A 114 -5.20 -11.13 19.45
CA ASP A 114 -5.12 -11.17 20.91
C ASP A 114 -4.38 -12.43 21.38
N ASP A 115 -3.18 -12.23 21.91
CA ASP A 115 -2.28 -13.29 22.41
C ASP A 115 -2.93 -14.15 23.51
N GLU A 116 -3.66 -13.52 24.45
CA GLU A 116 -4.31 -14.22 25.56
C GLU A 116 -5.45 -15.06 25.02
N LYS A 117 -6.29 -14.48 24.16
CA LYS A 117 -7.40 -15.19 23.54
C LYS A 117 -6.93 -16.37 22.69
N MET A 118 -5.85 -16.22 21.92
CA MET A 118 -5.28 -17.34 21.16
C MET A 118 -4.82 -18.47 22.09
N ALA A 119 -4.15 -18.16 23.19
CA ALA A 119 -3.68 -19.16 24.13
C ALA A 119 -4.81 -19.87 24.88
N ASP A 120 -5.89 -19.17 25.21
CA ASP A 120 -7.08 -19.76 25.80
C ASP A 120 -7.75 -20.73 24.83
N LEU A 121 -7.88 -20.33 23.55
CA LEU A 121 -8.41 -21.20 22.50
C LEU A 121 -7.54 -22.45 22.33
N ILE A 122 -6.22 -22.29 22.34
CA ILE A 122 -5.28 -23.42 22.23
C ILE A 122 -5.37 -24.34 23.46
N SER A 123 -5.49 -23.78 24.66
CA SER A 123 -5.64 -24.57 25.89
C SER A 123 -6.94 -25.36 25.84
N ALA A 124 -8.04 -24.74 25.40
CA ALA A 124 -9.32 -25.41 25.23
C ALA A 124 -9.26 -26.54 24.18
N ILE A 125 -8.56 -26.33 23.05
CA ILE A 125 -8.36 -27.37 22.03
C ILE A 125 -7.47 -28.49 22.58
N ALA A 126 -6.40 -28.17 23.31
CA ALA A 126 -5.49 -29.15 23.91
C ALA A 126 -6.18 -30.02 24.96
N GLU A 127 -7.06 -29.45 25.77
CA GLU A 127 -7.87 -30.19 26.74
C GLU A 127 -8.91 -31.08 26.04
N ALA A 128 -9.57 -30.55 25.01
CA ALA A 128 -10.65 -31.26 24.32
C ALA A 128 -10.16 -32.32 23.31
N ALA A 129 -8.98 -32.11 22.73
CA ALA A 129 -8.33 -32.99 21.76
C ALA A 129 -6.81 -33.03 22.01
N PRO A 130 -6.34 -33.74 23.04
CA PRO A 130 -4.92 -33.80 23.41
C PRO A 130 -4.00 -34.27 22.27
N THR A 131 -4.52 -35.12 21.39
CA THR A 131 -3.79 -35.60 20.22
C THR A 131 -3.49 -34.48 19.22
N ALA A 132 -4.28 -33.40 19.20
CA ALA A 132 -4.12 -32.28 18.27
C ALA A 132 -3.03 -31.28 18.69
N VAL A 133 -2.47 -31.39 19.90
CA VAL A 133 -1.45 -30.46 20.42
C VAL A 133 -0.22 -30.40 19.51
N GLU A 134 0.25 -31.55 19.01
CA GLU A 134 1.36 -31.60 18.06
C GLU A 134 1.02 -30.89 16.74
N GLY A 135 -0.23 -31.02 16.28
CA GLY A 135 -0.75 -30.31 15.11
C GLY A 135 -0.72 -28.79 15.30
N ILE A 136 -1.07 -28.29 16.50
CA ILE A 136 -0.99 -26.87 16.84
C ILE A 136 0.47 -26.40 16.81
N VAL A 137 1.40 -27.14 17.43
CA VAL A 137 2.83 -26.79 17.41
C VAL A 137 3.33 -26.71 15.97
N ASN A 138 3.04 -27.72 15.15
CA ASN A 138 3.45 -27.76 13.75
C ASN A 138 2.88 -26.58 12.95
N LEU A 139 1.62 -26.22 13.20
CA LEU A 139 0.97 -25.08 12.57
C LEU A 139 1.69 -23.76 12.89
N PHE A 140 2.03 -23.52 14.16
CA PHE A 140 2.69 -22.27 14.58
C PHE A 140 4.21 -22.25 14.36
N THR A 141 4.85 -23.41 14.13
CA THR A 141 6.22 -23.45 13.61
C THR A 141 6.31 -23.17 12.11
N ASN A 142 5.19 -23.23 11.37
CA ASN A 142 5.18 -22.84 9.97
C ASN A 142 5.47 -21.34 9.86
N SER A 143 6.51 -20.98 9.08
CA SER A 143 6.95 -19.59 8.92
C SER A 143 5.85 -18.66 8.41
N ILE A 144 4.87 -19.19 7.67
CA ILE A 144 3.74 -18.42 7.14
C ILE A 144 2.79 -18.02 8.28
N ILE A 145 2.37 -18.98 9.11
CA ILE A 145 1.52 -18.70 10.28
C ILE A 145 2.29 -17.88 11.32
N ALA A 146 3.56 -18.19 11.54
CA ALA A 146 4.41 -17.47 12.47
C ALA A 146 4.52 -15.98 12.11
N LYS A 147 4.70 -15.69 10.81
CA LYS A 147 4.73 -14.33 10.28
C LYS A 147 3.35 -13.67 10.30
N ALA A 148 2.28 -14.44 10.06
CA ALA A 148 0.92 -13.93 10.12
C ALA A 148 0.58 -13.52 11.56
N ALA A 149 0.62 -14.44 12.52
CA ALA A 149 0.23 -14.22 13.92
C ALA A 149 1.27 -13.42 14.74
N GLY A 150 2.47 -13.16 14.20
CA GLY A 150 3.45 -12.27 14.82
C GLY A 150 3.88 -12.71 16.22
N ALA A 151 3.80 -11.79 17.19
CA ALA A 151 4.19 -12.01 18.59
C ALA A 151 3.38 -13.14 19.26
N ALA A 152 2.12 -13.31 18.86
CA ALA A 152 1.23 -14.33 19.36
C ALA A 152 1.80 -15.74 19.18
N THR A 153 2.51 -15.98 18.08
CA THR A 153 3.20 -17.26 17.80
C THR A 153 4.16 -17.66 18.92
N ASN A 154 4.97 -16.72 19.41
CA ASN A 154 5.92 -17.00 20.48
C ASN A 154 5.21 -17.28 21.80
N TYR A 155 4.12 -16.57 22.07
CA TYR A 155 3.29 -16.78 23.25
C TYR A 155 2.69 -18.20 23.24
N VAL A 156 2.14 -18.61 22.09
CA VAL A 156 1.59 -19.95 21.85
C VAL A 156 2.63 -21.04 22.05
N LEU A 157 3.78 -20.92 21.39
CA LEU A 157 4.85 -21.93 21.49
C LEU A 157 5.39 -22.05 22.92
N LYS A 158 5.45 -20.94 23.66
CA LYS A 158 5.86 -20.93 25.06
C LYS A 158 4.82 -21.59 25.96
N ARG A 159 3.52 -21.42 25.68
CA ARG A 159 2.43 -22.01 26.46
C ARG A 159 2.36 -23.53 26.30
N ILE A 160 2.54 -24.06 25.10
CA ILE A 160 2.49 -25.50 24.83
C ILE A 160 3.72 -26.24 25.37
N ARG A 161 4.88 -25.57 25.41
CA ARG A 161 6.13 -26.15 25.94
C ARG A 161 6.23 -26.13 27.47
N LYS A 162 5.25 -25.56 28.16
CA LYS A 162 5.23 -25.40 29.62
C LYS A 162 4.36 -26.47 30.26
#